data_AF-Q18CL4-F1
#
_entry.id   AF-Q18CL4-F1
#
_cell.length_a   1.000
_cell.length_b   1.000
_cell.length_c   1.000
_cell.angle_alpha   90.00
_cell.angle_beta   90.00
_cell.angle_gamma   90.00
#
_symmetry.space_group_name_H-M   'P 1'
#
loop_
_entity.id
_entity.type
_entity.pdbx_description
1 polymer ?
#
loop_
_entity_poly.entity_id
_entity_poly.type
_entity_poly.pdbx_seq_one_letter_code
_entity_poly.pdbx_strand_id
1 'polypeptide(L)'
;MRSHIEERAIVVAKYILEKNTTVRQTAKTFGVSKSTIHKDVTERLKEINPSLAKEVKNVLDKNKSERHIRGGLATKLKYEKEHKKM
;
A
#
# COMPACT_ATOMS: atom_id res chain seq x y z
N MET A 1 14.39 -16.07 13.61
CA MET A 1 14.70 -15.10 12.52
C MET A 1 13.60 -15.01 11.47
N ARG A 2 13.00 -16.12 10.98
CA ARG A 2 11.84 -16.08 10.04
C ARG A 2 10.57 -15.46 10.65
N SER A 3 10.38 -15.61 11.96
CA SER A 3 9.25 -15.07 12.72
C SER A 3 9.01 -13.55 12.53
N HIS A 4 10.07 -12.73 12.53
CA HIS A 4 9.92 -11.27 12.42
C HIS A 4 9.38 -10.81 11.06
N ILE A 5 9.66 -11.57 10.00
CA ILE A 5 9.19 -11.23 8.65
C ILE A 5 7.71 -11.62 8.48
N GLU A 6 7.33 -12.76 9.03
CA GLU A 6 5.94 -13.24 9.03
C GLU A 6 5.04 -12.32 9.85
N GLU A 7 5.49 -11.95 11.04
CA GLU A 7 4.80 -11.01 11.92
C GLU A 7 4.65 -9.64 11.24
N ARG A 8 5.70 -9.13 10.59
CA ARG A 8 5.64 -7.91 9.79
C ARG A 8 4.58 -7.98 8.70
N ALA A 9 4.51 -9.09 7.95
CA ALA A 9 3.53 -9.25 6.88
C ALA A 9 2.09 -9.16 7.41
N ILE A 10 1.81 -9.76 8.57
CA ILE A 10 0.49 -9.69 9.23
C ILE A 10 0.18 -8.27 9.69
N VAL A 11 1.13 -7.57 10.33
CA VAL A 11 0.94 -6.19 10.81
C VAL A 11 0.68 -5.25 9.65
N VAL A 12 1.45 -5.36 8.58
CA VAL A 12 1.28 -4.58 7.34
C VAL A 12 -0.08 -4.84 6.71
N ALA A 13 -0.50 -6.11 6.64
CA ALA A 13 -1.80 -6.50 6.12
C ALA A 13 -2.96 -5.85 6.89
N LYS A 14 -2.92 -5.95 8.22
CA LYS A 14 -3.93 -5.34 9.10
C LYS A 14 -3.97 -3.83 8.94
N TYR A 15 -2.82 -3.17 8.86
CA TYR A 15 -2.74 -1.73 8.62
C TYR A 15 -3.37 -1.32 7.29
N ILE A 16 -3.12 -2.08 6.22
CA ILE A 16 -3.72 -1.81 4.91
C ILE A 16 -5.25 -1.95 4.95
N LEU A 17 -5.77 -2.96 5.63
CA LEU A 17 -7.21 -3.16 5.78
C LEU A 17 -7.86 -2.07 6.61
N GLU A 18 -7.27 -1.72 7.75
CA GLU A 18 -7.83 -0.72 8.67
C GLU A 18 -7.83 0.68 8.04
N LYS A 19 -6.74 1.07 7.36
CA LYS A 19 -6.57 2.41 6.81
C LYS A 19 -6.89 2.51 5.31
N ASN A 20 -7.23 1.41 4.66
CA ASN A 20 -7.44 1.32 3.20
C ASN A 20 -6.26 1.88 2.36
N THR A 21 -5.04 1.84 2.92
CA THR A 21 -3.88 2.53 2.33
C THR A 21 -3.31 1.81 1.12
N THR A 22 -2.61 2.57 0.26
CA THR A 22 -1.80 1.96 -0.81
C THR A 22 -0.46 1.43 -0.32
N VAL A 23 0.08 0.42 -1.01
CA VAL A 23 1.45 -0.10 -0.80
C VAL A 23 2.50 1.01 -0.68
N ARG A 24 2.38 2.10 -1.44
CA ARG A 24 3.32 3.22 -1.39
C ARG A 24 3.22 4.03 -0.10
N GLN A 25 1.99 4.27 0.39
CA GLN A 25 1.79 4.96 1.66
C GLN A 25 2.24 4.09 2.82
N THR A 26 1.84 2.81 2.82
CA THR A 26 2.28 1.84 3.83
C THR A 26 3.80 1.74 3.88
N ALA A 27 4.48 1.65 2.74
CA ALA A 27 5.95 1.65 2.68
C ALA A 27 6.59 2.87 3.35
N LYS A 28 6.02 4.07 3.16
CA LYS A 28 6.48 5.27 3.85
C LYS A 28 6.24 5.20 5.37
N THR A 29 5.08 4.74 5.80
CA THR A 29 4.74 4.62 7.24
C THR A 29 5.67 3.64 7.95
N PHE A 30 5.99 2.50 7.31
CA PHE A 30 6.82 1.45 7.91
C PHE A 30 8.32 1.63 7.64
N GLY A 31 8.73 2.71 6.97
CA GLY A 31 10.14 2.99 6.70
C GLY A 31 10.84 1.95 5.82
N VAL A 32 10.11 1.27 4.94
CA VAL A 32 10.63 0.21 4.07
C VAL A 32 10.34 0.50 2.59
N SER A 33 11.01 -0.23 1.70
CA SER A 33 10.75 -0.06 0.27
C SER A 33 9.35 -0.53 -0.13
N LYS A 34 8.77 0.09 -1.16
CA LYS A 34 7.52 -0.35 -1.78
C LYS A 34 7.58 -1.84 -2.18
N SER A 35 8.70 -2.26 -2.77
CA SER A 35 8.88 -3.65 -3.21
C SER A 35 8.89 -4.63 -2.04
N THR A 36 9.42 -4.22 -0.88
CA THR A 36 9.39 -5.02 0.36
C THR A 36 7.96 -5.25 0.81
N ILE A 37 7.15 -4.18 0.94
CA ILE A 37 5.73 -4.31 1.31
C ILE A 37 4.97 -5.16 0.28
N HIS A 38 5.24 -4.97 -1.01
CA HIS A 38 4.59 -5.75 -2.05
C HIS A 38 4.87 -7.24 -1.88
N LYS A 39 6.14 -7.65 -1.77
CA LYS A 39 6.49 -9.06 -1.50
C LYS A 39 5.84 -9.59 -0.24
N ASP A 40 5.80 -8.78 0.83
CA ASP A 40 5.16 -9.17 2.09
C ASP A 40 3.68 -9.47 1.90
N VAL A 41 2.92 -8.63 1.21
CA VAL A 41 1.47 -8.79 1.08
C VAL A 41 1.01 -9.69 -0.06
N THR A 42 1.80 -9.86 -1.13
CA THR A 42 1.40 -10.68 -2.28
C THR A 42 1.94 -12.10 -2.25
N GLU A 43 3.14 -12.29 -1.71
CA GLU A 43 3.80 -13.60 -1.66
C GLU A 43 3.71 -14.18 -0.24
N ARG A 44 4.35 -13.51 0.73
CA ARG A 44 4.52 -14.07 2.09
C ARG A 44 3.21 -14.21 2.84
N LEU A 45 2.37 -13.18 2.79
CA LEU A 45 1.07 -13.19 3.46
C LEU A 45 0.17 -14.30 2.93
N LYS A 46 0.30 -14.69 1.65
CA LYS A 46 -0.48 -15.78 1.07
C LYS A 46 -0.08 -17.13 1.64
N GLU A 47 1.20 -17.33 1.94
CA GLU A 47 1.72 -18.55 2.59
C GLU A 47 1.32 -18.61 4.08
N ILE A 48 1.31 -17.46 4.76
CA ILE A 48 1.04 -17.36 6.20
C ILE A 48 -0.47 -17.37 6.51
N ASN A 49 -1.24 -16.51 5.81
CA ASN A 49 -2.67 -16.35 6.01
C ASN A 49 -3.39 -16.02 4.69
N PRO A 50 -3.83 -17.04 3.94
CA PRO A 50 -4.51 -16.87 2.66
C PRO A 50 -5.79 -16.02 2.73
N SER A 51 -6.55 -16.11 3.83
CA SER A 51 -7.79 -15.34 4.01
C SER A 51 -7.47 -13.84 4.08
N LEU A 52 -6.51 -13.48 4.93
CA LEU A 52 -6.08 -12.10 5.10
C LEU A 52 -5.47 -11.53 3.81
N ALA A 53 -4.73 -12.35 3.07
CA ALA A 53 -4.19 -11.97 1.75
C ALA A 53 -5.30 -11.62 0.74
N LYS A 54 -6.41 -12.37 0.75
CA LYS A 54 -7.56 -12.12 -0.12
C LYS A 54 -8.24 -10.79 0.21
N GLU A 55 -8.42 -10.49 1.49
CA GLU A 55 -8.99 -9.21 1.94
C GLU A 55 -8.10 -8.03 1.53
N VAL A 56 -6.79 -8.12 1.79
CA VAL A 56 -5.83 -7.08 1.40
C VAL A 56 -5.84 -6.87 -0.11
N LYS A 57 -5.92 -7.96 -0.88
CA LYS A 57 -6.00 -7.89 -2.33
C LYS A 57 -7.21 -7.07 -2.81
N ASN A 58 -8.39 -7.25 -2.21
CA ASN A 58 -9.58 -6.47 -2.57
C ASN A 58 -9.36 -4.96 -2.38
N VAL A 59 -8.75 -4.56 -1.26
CA VAL A 59 -8.40 -3.16 -0.99
C VAL A 59 -7.38 -2.62 -1.99
N LEU A 60 -6.37 -3.43 -2.35
CA LEU A 60 -5.37 -3.05 -3.33
C LEU A 60 -5.95 -2.93 -4.75
N ASP A 61 -6.88 -3.79 -5.13
CA ASP A 61 -7.56 -3.76 -6.42
C ASP A 61 -8.46 -2.53 -6.54
N LYS A 62 -9.22 -2.20 -5.48
CA LYS A 62 -9.96 -0.92 -5.41
C LYS A 62 -9.03 0.28 -5.54
N ASN A 63 -7.93 0.29 -4.81
CA ASN A 63 -6.93 1.35 -4.92
C ASN A 63 -6.33 1.45 -6.32
N LYS A 64 -6.19 0.33 -7.03
CA LYS A 64 -5.66 0.28 -8.40
C LYS A 64 -6.67 0.84 -9.39
N SER A 65 -7.97 0.54 -9.26
CA SER A 65 -9.00 1.11 -10.11
C SER A 65 -9.08 2.63 -9.95
N GLU A 66 -9.01 3.15 -8.72
CA GLU A 66 -9.05 4.59 -8.41
C GLU A 66 -7.72 5.34 -8.69
N ARG A 67 -6.68 4.65 -9.17
CA ARG A 67 -5.34 5.25 -9.37
C ARG A 67 -5.38 6.42 -10.34
N HIS A 68 -6.14 6.31 -11.44
CA HIS A 68 -6.20 7.35 -12.47
C HIS A 68 -6.81 8.64 -11.92
N ILE A 69 -7.84 8.54 -11.07
CA ILE A 69 -8.46 9.68 -10.38
C ILE A 69 -7.42 10.39 -9.51
N ARG A 70 -6.69 9.62 -8.68
CA ARG A 70 -5.62 10.18 -7.82
C ARG A 70 -4.47 10.77 -8.64
N GLY A 71 -4.15 10.18 -9.79
CA GLY A 71 -3.16 10.69 -10.74
C GLY A 71 -3.58 12.05 -11.30
N GLY A 72 -4.82 12.18 -11.75
CA GLY A 72 -5.38 13.46 -12.23
C GLY A 72 -5.34 14.55 -11.16
N LEU A 73 -5.75 14.23 -9.93
CA LEU A 73 -5.66 15.16 -8.79
C LEU A 73 -4.21 15.58 -8.49
N ALA A 74 -3.26 14.64 -8.56
CA ALA A 74 -1.84 14.94 -8.34
C ALA A 74 -1.28 15.90 -9.40
N THR A 75 -1.65 15.72 -10.67
CA THR A 75 -1.27 16.64 -11.76
C THR A 75 -1.86 18.03 -11.54
N LYS A 76 -3.16 18.13 -11.24
CA LYS A 76 -3.82 19.41 -10.94
C LYS A 76 -3.12 20.16 -9.80
N LEU A 77 -2.87 19.48 -8.68
CA LEU A 77 -2.19 20.05 -7.51
C LEU A 77 -0.75 20.50 -7.81
N LYS A 78 -0.04 19.81 -8.72
CA LYS A 78 1.32 20.20 -9.14
C LYS A 78 1.27 21.58 -9.82
N TYR A 79 0.41 21.75 -10.82
CA TYR A 79 0.31 23.00 -11.57
C TYR A 79 -0.26 24.15 -10.74
N GLU A 80 -1.23 23.90 -9.85
CA GLU A 80 -1.72 24.92 -8.90
C GLU A 80 -0.61 25.42 -7.96
N LYS A 81 0.28 24.53 -7.51
CA LYS A 81 1.44 24.90 -6.68
C LYS A 81 2.50 25.67 -7.46
N GLU A 82 2.71 25.33 -8.72
CA GLU A 82 3.63 26.07 -9.61
C GLU A 82 3.10 27.48 -9.88
N HIS A 83 1.80 27.62 -10.17
CA HIS A 83 1.17 28.93 -10.41
C HIS A 83 1.09 29.81 -9.15
N LYS A 84 0.95 29.24 -7.95
CA LYS A 84 0.99 30.01 -6.68
C LYS A 84 2.40 30.47 -6.28
N LYS A 85 3.44 29.93 -6.91
CA LYS A 85 4.84 30.30 -6.66
C LYS A 85 5.34 31.39 -7.62
N MET A 86 4.64 31.60 -8.73
CA MET A 86 4.85 32.74 -9.64
C MET A 86 4.11 33.96 -9.11
#